data_AF-G4ZGZ4-F1
#
_entry.id   AF-G4ZGZ4-F1
#
_cell.length_a   1.000
_cell.length_b   1.000
_cell.length_c   1.000
_cell.angle_alpha   90.00
_cell.angle_beta   90.00
_cell.angle_gamma   90.00
#
_symmetry.space_group_name_H-M   'P 1'
#
loop_
_entity.id
_entity.type
_entity.pdbx_description
1 polymer ?
#
loop_
_entity_poly.entity_id
_entity_poly.type
_entity_poly.pdbx_seq_one_letter_code
_entity_poly.pdbx_strand_id
1 'polypeptide(L)'
;VGDAFIAAVYADKRDVVRFLHATGIVSTDSFQTAFEGAMRVSNSNTALCLYSFKRASVPMLNQRLMEKERENISTASISTAFKRAARCACPDQANIVKFLYTQECISPELIGTAFVSAAGWGLDDVVELLRTDARLLLESVHEAFVAAVCRCQVQMVKKLYSQQSI
;
A
#
# COMPACT_ATOMS: atom_id res chain seq x y z
N VAL A 1 -17.76 8.20 18.81
CA VAL A 1 -17.19 8.27 17.44
C VAL A 1 -15.96 7.39 17.31
N GLY A 2 -14.98 7.47 18.22
CA GLY A 2 -13.78 6.62 18.22
C GLY A 2 -14.05 5.11 18.16
N ASP A 3 -14.91 4.58 19.03
CA ASP A 3 -15.25 3.14 19.02
C ASP A 3 -15.98 2.71 17.75
N ALA A 4 -16.85 3.57 17.21
CA ALA A 4 -17.53 3.34 15.94
C ALA A 4 -16.56 3.31 14.76
N PHE A 5 -15.51 4.15 14.81
CA PHE A 5 -14.42 4.15 13.83
C PHE A 5 -13.62 2.85 13.90
N ILE A 6 -13.22 2.43 15.10
CA ILE A 6 -12.51 1.16 15.33
C ILE A 6 -13.36 -0.03 14.84
N ALA A 7 -14.65 -0.07 15.19
CA ALA A 7 -15.56 -1.12 14.75
C ALA A 7 -15.76 -1.15 13.23
N ALA A 8 -15.89 0.02 12.59
CA ALA A 8 -15.99 0.13 11.13
C ALA A 8 -14.71 -0.37 10.43
N VAL A 9 -13.55 -0.13 11.04
CA VAL A 9 -12.26 -0.63 10.56
C VAL A 9 -12.17 -2.15 10.66
N TYR A 10 -12.57 -2.72 11.80
CA TYR A 10 -12.62 -4.18 11.97
C TYR A 10 -13.64 -4.86 11.06
N ALA A 11 -14.75 -4.18 10.76
CA ALA A 11 -15.80 -4.67 9.86
C ALA A 11 -15.51 -4.42 8.36
N ASP A 12 -14.32 -3.90 8.01
CA ASP A 12 -13.88 -3.51 6.66
C ASP A 12 -14.88 -2.58 5.93
N LYS A 13 -15.59 -1.73 6.68
CA LYS A 13 -16.60 -0.79 6.14
C LYS A 13 -15.95 0.53 5.71
N ARG A 14 -15.21 0.49 4.60
CA ARG A 14 -14.42 1.63 4.08
C ARG A 14 -15.18 2.95 3.97
N ASP A 15 -16.42 2.92 3.48
CA ASP A 15 -17.19 4.16 3.29
C ASP A 15 -17.57 4.80 4.63
N VAL A 16 -17.83 3.96 5.64
CA VAL A 16 -18.09 4.41 7.02
C VAL A 16 -16.81 4.96 7.65
N VAL A 17 -15.66 4.32 7.44
CA VAL A 17 -14.36 4.81 7.92
C VAL A 17 -13.99 6.14 7.27
N ARG A 18 -14.23 6.31 5.96
CA ARG A 18 -14.06 7.58 5.24
C ARG A 18 -14.93 8.68 5.79
N PHE A 19 -16.23 8.40 5.95
CA PHE A 19 -17.18 9.35 6.49
C PHE A 19 -16.78 9.80 7.89
N LEU A 20 -16.50 8.85 8.79
CA LEU A 20 -16.11 9.15 10.16
C LEU A 20 -14.78 9.91 10.23
N HIS A 21 -13.78 9.55 9.42
CA HIS A 21 -12.53 10.32 9.32
C HIS A 21 -12.78 11.76 8.85
N ALA A 22 -13.61 11.94 7.81
CA ALA A 22 -13.92 13.26 7.24
C ALA A 22 -14.63 14.21 8.22
N THR A 23 -15.28 13.69 9.27
CA THR A 23 -15.86 14.54 10.32
C THR A 23 -14.81 15.29 11.14
N GLY A 24 -13.56 14.82 11.18
CA GLY A 24 -12.49 15.41 12.01
C GLY A 24 -12.64 15.17 13.52
N ILE A 25 -13.63 14.38 13.94
CA ILE A 25 -13.96 14.14 15.36
C ILE A 25 -13.24 12.87 15.90
N VAL A 26 -12.55 12.12 15.03
CA VAL A 26 -11.82 10.90 15.42
C VAL A 26 -10.54 11.29 16.15
N SER A 27 -10.37 10.83 17.39
CA SER A 27 -9.14 11.07 18.16
C SER A 27 -7.97 10.24 17.63
N THR A 28 -6.75 10.75 17.87
CA THR A 28 -5.50 10.07 17.50
C THR A 28 -5.40 8.67 18.10
N ASP A 29 -5.79 8.50 19.36
CA ASP A 29 -5.74 7.21 20.06
C ASP A 29 -6.68 6.17 19.43
N SER A 30 -7.90 6.60 19.07
CA SER A 30 -8.85 5.71 18.38
C SER A 30 -8.38 5.37 16.97
N PHE A 31 -7.73 6.31 16.29
CA PHE A 31 -7.15 6.07 14.98
C PHE A 31 -5.98 5.07 15.04
N GLN A 32 -5.07 5.23 16.01
CA GLN A 32 -3.93 4.32 16.21
C GLN A 32 -4.41 2.91 16.57
N THR A 33 -5.33 2.81 17.52
CA THR A 33 -5.93 1.52 17.92
C THR A 33 -6.59 0.83 16.72
N ALA A 34 -7.33 1.58 15.90
CA ALA A 34 -7.93 1.04 14.69
C ALA A 34 -6.87 0.59 13.67
N PHE A 35 -5.82 1.37 13.45
CA PHE A 35 -4.75 1.06 12.51
C PHE A 35 -3.97 -0.20 12.92
N GLU A 36 -3.53 -0.29 14.18
CA GLU A 36 -2.85 -1.46 14.72
C GLU A 36 -3.74 -2.71 14.67
N GLY A 37 -5.02 -2.53 15.02
CA GLY A 37 -6.05 -3.57 14.90
C GLY A 37 -6.21 -4.08 13.48
N ALA A 38 -6.31 -3.17 12.50
CA ALA A 38 -6.46 -3.49 11.09
C ALA A 38 -5.23 -4.21 10.52
N MET A 39 -4.03 -3.93 11.04
CA MET A 39 -2.80 -4.62 10.62
C MET A 39 -2.71 -6.04 11.20
N ARG A 40 -3.25 -6.28 12.41
CA ARG A 40 -3.33 -7.62 13.03
C ARG A 40 -4.38 -8.50 12.37
N VAL A 41 -5.51 -7.93 11.99
CA VAL A 41 -6.57 -8.64 11.25
C VAL A 41 -6.15 -8.68 9.79
N SER A 42 -5.31 -9.67 9.48
CA SER A 42 -4.56 -9.86 8.23
C SER A 42 -5.44 -10.01 6.98
N ASN A 43 -6.18 -8.97 6.55
CA ASN A 43 -6.82 -8.86 5.23
C ASN A 43 -7.56 -7.56 4.85
N SER A 44 -7.55 -6.49 5.66
CA SER A 44 -8.48 -5.38 5.38
C SER A 44 -7.90 -4.29 4.47
N ASN A 45 -8.54 -4.07 3.30
CA ASN A 45 -8.30 -2.91 2.42
C ASN A 45 -8.45 -1.57 3.18
N THR A 46 -9.20 -1.61 4.28
CA THR A 46 -9.36 -0.49 5.21
C THR A 46 -8.06 -0.10 5.94
N ALA A 47 -7.17 -1.04 6.27
CA ALA A 47 -5.87 -0.73 6.89
C ALA A 47 -4.99 0.17 6.00
N LEU A 48 -5.02 -0.12 4.69
CA LEU A 48 -4.32 0.67 3.67
C LEU A 48 -4.97 2.06 3.49
N CYS A 49 -6.30 2.16 3.56
CA CYS A 49 -7.02 3.44 3.54
C CYS A 49 -6.71 4.30 4.78
N LEU A 50 -6.57 3.70 5.96
CA LEU A 50 -6.16 4.43 7.16
C LEU A 50 -4.76 5.02 6.98
N TYR A 51 -3.83 4.26 6.40
CA TYR A 51 -2.50 4.76 6.12
C TYR A 51 -2.51 5.98 5.17
N SER A 52 -3.39 5.98 4.15
CA SER A 52 -3.53 7.14 3.26
C SER A 52 -4.19 8.35 3.94
N PHE A 53 -5.19 8.15 4.82
CA PHE A 53 -5.80 9.24 5.59
C PHE A 53 -4.82 9.95 6.53
N LYS A 54 -3.97 9.18 7.22
CA LYS A 54 -2.93 9.76 8.09
C LYS A 54 -2.01 10.73 7.33
N ARG A 55 -1.81 10.49 6.02
CA ARG A 55 -0.99 11.35 5.16
C ARG A 55 -1.75 12.49 4.48
N ALA A 56 -3.03 12.32 4.15
CA ALA A 56 -3.85 13.39 3.56
C ALA A 56 -4.13 14.55 4.54
N SER A 57 -4.01 14.31 5.85
CA SER A 57 -4.06 15.35 6.90
C SER A 57 -2.80 16.25 6.95
N VAL A 58 -1.83 16.03 6.05
CA VAL A 58 -0.50 16.68 6.04
C VAL A 58 -0.41 17.87 5.07
N PRO A 59 -1.26 18.90 5.15
CA PRO A 59 -0.80 20.22 4.74
C PRO A 59 -0.61 21.23 5.87
N MET A 60 -0.65 20.88 7.17
CA MET A 60 -0.55 21.92 8.22
C MET A 60 0.33 21.69 9.45
N LEU A 61 0.98 20.56 9.71
CA LEU A 61 1.75 20.41 10.97
C LEU A 61 3.17 19.84 10.79
N ASN A 62 4.09 20.79 10.60
CA ASN A 62 5.50 20.84 11.01
C ASN A 62 6.37 19.56 10.90
N GLN A 63 7.43 19.72 10.10
CA GLN A 63 8.62 18.88 9.96
C GLN A 63 9.19 18.29 11.28
N ARG A 64 8.95 18.92 12.44
CA ARG A 64 9.37 18.45 13.77
C ARG A 64 8.52 17.30 14.35
N LEU A 65 7.24 17.18 13.98
CA LEU A 65 6.42 16.01 14.35
C LEU A 65 6.74 14.81 13.47
N MET A 66 7.25 15.05 12.25
CA MET A 66 7.62 14.00 11.33
C MET A 66 8.74 13.11 11.87
N GLU A 67 9.75 13.67 12.55
CA GLU A 67 10.82 12.87 13.15
C GLU A 67 10.32 11.98 14.29
N LYS A 68 9.41 12.50 15.13
CA LYS A 68 8.84 11.79 16.27
C LYS A 68 7.84 10.69 15.87
N GLU A 69 7.14 10.86 14.76
CA GLU A 69 6.22 9.83 14.23
C GLU A 69 6.91 8.79 13.32
N ARG A 70 8.05 9.14 12.71
CA ARG A 70 8.87 8.20 11.93
C ARG A 70 9.48 7.10 12.81
N GLU A 71 9.71 7.40 14.08
CA GLU A 71 10.27 6.45 15.06
C GLU A 71 9.31 5.33 15.50
N ASN A 72 8.00 5.43 15.25
CA ASN A 72 7.02 4.51 15.85
C ASN A 72 6.42 3.46 14.90
N ILE A 73 6.77 3.46 13.61
CA ILE A 73 6.29 2.43 12.67
C ILE A 73 7.44 1.46 12.41
N SER A 74 7.30 0.23 12.91
CA SER A 74 8.32 -0.80 12.70
C SER A 74 8.58 -1.04 11.21
N THR A 75 9.82 -1.35 10.86
CA THR A 75 10.20 -1.74 9.48
C THR A 75 9.36 -2.93 8.99
N ALA A 76 9.01 -3.86 9.88
CA ALA A 76 8.10 -4.96 9.57
C ALA A 76 6.69 -4.49 9.17
N SER A 77 6.16 -3.45 9.83
CA SER A 77 4.88 -2.83 9.48
C SER A 77 4.93 -2.15 8.11
N ILE A 78 6.04 -1.46 7.80
CA ILE A 78 6.27 -0.81 6.50
C ILE A 78 6.34 -1.85 5.37
N SER A 79 7.15 -2.89 5.53
CA SER A 79 7.29 -3.98 4.54
C SER A 79 5.97 -4.73 4.32
N THR A 80 5.21 -4.94 5.39
CA THR A 80 3.88 -5.57 5.31
C THR A 80 2.88 -4.69 4.57
N ALA A 81 2.86 -3.39 4.87
CA ALA A 81 2.02 -2.42 4.17
C ALA A 81 2.39 -2.35 2.69
N PHE A 82 3.68 -2.38 2.35
CA PHE A 82 4.17 -2.33 0.98
C PHE A 82 3.71 -3.54 0.16
N LYS A 83 3.92 -4.76 0.68
CA LYS A 83 3.44 -5.99 0.03
C LYS A 83 1.92 -6.00 -0.20
N ARG A 84 1.15 -5.48 0.77
CA ARG A 84 -0.31 -5.39 0.66
C ARG A 84 -0.75 -4.34 -0.33
N ALA A 85 -0.12 -3.17 -0.27
CA ALA A 85 -0.34 -2.09 -1.24
C ALA A 85 0.03 -2.53 -2.65
N ALA A 86 0.86 -3.55 -2.86
CA ALA A 86 1.12 -4.10 -4.19
C ALA A 86 0.07 -5.15 -4.67
N ARG A 87 -0.96 -5.43 -3.87
CA ARG A 87 -1.97 -6.47 -4.13
C ARG A 87 -3.42 -5.98 -4.10
N CYS A 88 -3.66 -4.70 -3.81
CA CYS A 88 -4.98 -4.16 -3.48
C CYS A 88 -5.39 -3.05 -4.45
N ALA A 89 -6.36 -3.29 -5.33
CA ALA A 89 -6.91 -2.28 -6.24
C ALA A 89 -7.76 -1.21 -5.52
N CYS A 90 -7.13 -0.37 -4.70
CA CYS A 90 -7.76 0.81 -4.10
C CYS A 90 -7.32 2.09 -4.84
N PRO A 91 -8.16 3.14 -4.88
CA PRO A 91 -7.86 4.35 -5.65
C PRO A 91 -6.52 5.02 -5.30
N ASP A 92 -6.05 4.88 -4.06
CA ASP A 92 -4.82 5.52 -3.57
C ASP A 92 -3.60 4.59 -3.57
N GLN A 93 -3.74 3.38 -4.12
CA GLN A 93 -2.74 2.32 -4.03
C GLN A 93 -1.37 2.74 -4.56
N ALA A 94 -1.32 3.29 -5.78
CA ALA A 94 -0.07 3.69 -6.41
C ALA A 94 0.67 4.75 -5.60
N ASN A 95 -0.08 5.67 -4.97
CA ASN A 95 0.47 6.69 -4.09
C ASN A 95 1.04 6.10 -2.78
N ILE A 96 0.40 5.05 -2.25
CA ILE A 96 0.89 4.32 -1.08
C ILE A 96 2.18 3.56 -1.42
N VAL A 97 2.20 2.83 -2.54
CA VAL A 97 3.41 2.12 -3.00
C VAL A 97 4.54 3.12 -3.22
N LYS A 98 4.30 4.21 -3.95
CA LYS A 98 5.30 5.28 -4.21
C LYS A 98 5.90 5.87 -2.94
N PHE A 99 5.12 5.97 -1.87
CA PHE A 99 5.59 6.50 -0.60
C PHE A 99 6.38 5.49 0.24
N LEU A 100 5.89 4.26 0.32
CA LEU A 100 6.56 3.20 1.07
C LEU A 100 7.87 2.81 0.38
N TYR A 101 7.88 2.84 -0.96
CA TYR A 101 9.03 2.62 -1.82
C TYR A 101 10.24 3.52 -1.50
N THR A 102 10.02 4.75 -1.00
CA THR A 102 11.11 5.67 -0.64
C THR A 102 11.70 5.39 0.74
N GLN A 103 11.20 4.39 1.48
CA GLN A 103 11.77 4.01 2.77
C GLN A 103 12.95 3.06 2.60
N GLU A 104 14.05 3.34 3.31
CA GLU A 104 15.30 2.55 3.23
C GLU A 104 15.12 1.08 3.61
N CYS A 105 14.06 0.74 4.36
CA CYS A 105 13.75 -0.63 4.77
C CYS A 105 13.09 -1.49 3.68
N ILE A 106 12.81 -0.93 2.50
CA ILE A 106 12.31 -1.69 1.35
C ILE A 106 13.50 -2.29 0.59
N SER A 107 13.64 -3.61 0.71
CA SER A 107 14.69 -4.39 0.06
C SER A 107 14.37 -4.69 -1.42
N PRO A 108 15.39 -5.04 -2.24
CA PRO A 108 15.19 -5.52 -3.62
C PRO A 108 14.20 -6.68 -3.74
N GLU A 109 14.23 -7.63 -2.80
CA GLU A 109 13.31 -8.78 -2.78
C GLU A 109 11.86 -8.35 -2.54
N LEU A 110 11.67 -7.34 -1.68
CA LEU A 110 10.36 -6.73 -1.45
C LEU A 110 9.82 -6.06 -2.71
N ILE A 111 10.67 -5.35 -3.44
CA ILE A 111 10.33 -4.70 -4.72
C ILE A 111 9.94 -5.74 -5.77
N GLY A 112 10.73 -6.80 -5.91
CA GLY A 112 10.42 -7.92 -6.80
C GLY A 112 9.07 -8.57 -6.46
N THR A 113 8.85 -8.89 -5.18
CA THR A 113 7.58 -9.46 -4.71
C THR A 113 6.38 -8.54 -5.00
N ALA A 114 6.57 -7.24 -4.79
CA ALA A 114 5.54 -6.24 -5.06
C ALA A 114 5.26 -6.11 -6.57
N PHE A 115 6.31 -6.13 -7.41
CA PHE A 115 6.18 -6.09 -8.86
C PHE A 115 5.41 -7.29 -9.40
N VAL A 116 5.76 -8.51 -8.98
CA VAL A 116 5.06 -9.76 -9.36
C VAL A 116 3.59 -9.71 -8.93
N SER A 117 3.34 -9.25 -7.71
CA SER A 117 1.99 -9.07 -7.20
C SER A 117 1.18 -8.08 -8.04
N ALA A 118 1.76 -6.91 -8.32
CA ALA A 118 1.12 -5.86 -9.08
C ALA A 118 0.74 -6.32 -10.50
N ALA A 119 1.64 -7.02 -11.16
CA ALA A 119 1.39 -7.62 -12.47
C ALA A 119 0.25 -8.65 -12.43
N GLY A 120 0.27 -9.55 -11.45
CA GLY A 120 -0.78 -10.54 -11.27
C GLY A 120 -2.18 -9.94 -11.03
N TRP A 121 -2.25 -8.79 -10.37
CA TRP A 121 -3.51 -8.09 -10.09
C TRP A 121 -3.87 -7.00 -11.10
N GLY A 122 -3.07 -6.80 -12.15
CA GLY A 122 -3.36 -5.82 -13.20
C GLY A 122 -3.21 -4.36 -12.74
N LEU A 123 -2.28 -4.10 -11.82
CA LEU A 123 -2.13 -2.81 -11.17
C LEU A 123 -1.14 -1.93 -11.96
N ASP A 124 -1.62 -1.36 -13.06
CA ASP A 124 -0.80 -0.67 -14.07
C ASP A 124 0.16 0.38 -13.50
N ASP A 125 -0.34 1.31 -12.69
CA ASP A 125 0.46 2.38 -12.11
C ASP A 125 1.57 1.86 -11.18
N VAL A 126 1.29 0.78 -10.46
CA VAL A 126 2.25 0.15 -9.54
C VAL A 126 3.33 -0.59 -10.33
N VAL A 127 2.94 -1.28 -11.39
CA VAL A 127 3.90 -1.96 -12.29
C VAL A 127 4.80 -0.93 -12.96
N GLU A 128 4.27 0.17 -13.48
CA GLU A 128 5.07 1.23 -14.11
C GLU A 128 6.06 1.87 -13.13
N LEU A 129 5.59 2.19 -11.92
CA LEU A 129 6.43 2.73 -10.86
C LEU A 129 7.62 1.80 -10.56
N LEU A 130 7.33 0.52 -10.25
CA LEU A 130 8.34 -0.42 -9.78
C LEU A 130 9.26 -0.92 -10.91
N ARG A 131 8.82 -0.91 -12.17
CA ARG A 131 9.63 -1.32 -13.32
C ARG A 131 10.89 -0.46 -13.49
N THR A 132 10.82 0.81 -13.10
CA THR A 132 11.94 1.75 -13.24
C THR A 132 12.95 1.65 -12.11
N ASP A 133 12.73 0.82 -11.09
CA ASP A 133 13.68 0.63 -10.01
C ASP A 133 14.88 -0.21 -10.46
N ALA A 134 16.08 0.34 -10.34
CA ALA A 134 17.34 -0.34 -10.65
C ALA A 134 17.59 -1.60 -9.79
N ARG A 135 16.92 -1.72 -8.64
CA ARG A 135 16.97 -2.89 -7.75
C ARG A 135 16.05 -4.01 -8.20
N LEU A 136 15.19 -3.79 -9.20
CA LEU A 136 14.31 -4.82 -9.73
C LEU A 136 15.11 -5.87 -10.49
N LEU A 137 15.04 -7.12 -10.02
CA LEU A 137 15.75 -8.23 -10.63
C LEU A 137 15.01 -8.78 -11.85
N LEU A 138 15.76 -9.23 -12.85
CA LEU A 138 15.21 -9.84 -14.07
C LEU A 138 14.33 -11.07 -13.76
N GLU A 139 14.69 -11.85 -12.75
CA GLU A 139 13.89 -12.98 -12.27
C GLU A 139 12.47 -12.55 -11.88
N SER A 140 12.34 -11.44 -11.14
CA SER A 140 11.03 -10.88 -10.77
C SER A 140 10.23 -10.40 -11.99
N VAL A 141 10.89 -10.01 -13.08
CA VAL A 141 10.22 -9.66 -14.35
C VAL A 141 9.62 -10.90 -15.02
N HIS A 142 10.35 -12.00 -15.04
CA HIS A 142 9.84 -13.28 -15.55
C HIS A 142 8.68 -13.81 -14.71
N GLU A 143 8.83 -13.79 -13.38
CA GLU A 143 7.76 -14.20 -12.46
C GLU A 143 6.50 -13.33 -12.60
N ALA A 144 6.67 -12.03 -12.80
CA ALA A 144 5.55 -11.11 -13.01
C ALA A 144 4.78 -11.43 -14.30
N PHE A 145 5.50 -11.81 -15.36
CA PHE A 145 4.89 -12.26 -16.60
C PHE A 145 4.06 -13.53 -16.38
N VAL A 146 4.62 -14.54 -15.70
CA VAL A 146 3.90 -15.77 -15.34
C VAL A 146 2.68 -15.45 -14.47
N ALA A 147 2.82 -14.59 -13.47
CA ALA A 147 1.73 -14.21 -12.58
C ALA A 147 0.58 -13.51 -13.32
N ALA A 148 0.89 -12.62 -14.28
CA ALA A 148 -0.11 -11.96 -15.12
C ALA A 148 -0.86 -12.96 -16.02
N VAL A 149 -0.15 -13.95 -16.59
CA VAL A 149 -0.76 -15.04 -17.38
C VAL A 149 -1.68 -15.89 -16.50
N CYS A 150 -1.19 -16.37 -15.36
CA CYS A 150 -1.95 -17.22 -14.43
C CYS A 150 -3.23 -16.55 -13.90
N ARG A 151 -3.28 -15.22 -13.91
CA ARG A 151 -4.43 -14.42 -13.45
C ARG A 151 -5.23 -13.78 -14.58
N CYS A 152 -4.99 -14.20 -15.83
CA CYS A 152 -5.70 -13.72 -17.02
C CYS A 152 -5.66 -12.19 -17.20
N GLN A 153 -4.58 -11.53 -16.78
CA GLN A 153 -4.39 -10.08 -16.94
C GLN A 153 -3.93 -9.74 -18.36
N VAL A 154 -4.83 -9.86 -19.33
CA VAL A 154 -4.50 -9.80 -20.77
C VAL A 154 -3.74 -8.53 -21.18
N GLN A 155 -4.14 -7.36 -20.67
CA GLN A 155 -3.45 -6.10 -20.98
C GLN A 155 -2.06 -6.04 -20.34
N MET A 156 -1.93 -6.53 -19.11
CA MET A 156 -0.65 -6.62 -18.42
C MET A 156 0.31 -7.57 -19.13
N VAL A 157 -0.15 -8.72 -19.62
CA VAL A 157 0.67 -9.66 -20.39
C VAL A 157 1.21 -8.99 -21.66
N LYS A 158 0.37 -8.27 -22.41
CA LYS A 158 0.80 -7.52 -23.61
C LYS A 158 1.84 -6.44 -23.27
N LYS A 159 1.60 -5.70 -22.18
CA LYS A 159 2.49 -4.66 -21.67
C LYS A 159 3.86 -5.24 -21.29
N LEU A 160 3.88 -6.30 -20.49
CA LEU A 160 5.12 -6.95 -20.07
C LEU A 160 5.87 -7.57 -21.25
N TYR A 161 5.17 -8.18 -22.21
CA TYR A 161 5.77 -8.78 -23.41
C TYR A 161 6.44 -7.73 -24.31
N SER A 162 5.71 -6.67 -24.68
CA SER A 162 6.24 -5.61 -25.55
C SER A 162 7.46 -4.89 -24.97
N GLN A 163 7.60 -4.90 -23.65
CA GLN A 163 8.71 -4.28 -22.95
C GLN A 163 9.88 -5.25 -22.63
N GLN A 164 9.78 -6.54 -22.98
CA GLN A 164 10.90 -7.49 -22.93
C GLN A 164 11.73 -7.51 -24.23
N SER A 165 11.24 -6.90 -25.31
CA SER A 165 11.82 -7.00 -26.66
C SER A 165 12.78 -5.85 -27.04
N ILE A 166 13.46 -5.24 -26.08
CA ILE A 166 14.50 -4.20 -26.30
C ILE A 166 15.82 -4.66 -25.70
#